data_AF-A0A4Q3U162-F1
#
_entry.id   AF-A0A4Q3U162-F1
#
_cell.length_a   1.000
_cell.length_b   1.000
_cell.length_c   1.000
_cell.angle_alpha   90.00
_cell.angle_beta   90.00
_cell.angle_gamma   90.00
#
_symmetry.space_group_name_H-M   'P 1'
#
loop_
_entity.id
_entity.type
_entity.pdbx_description
1 polymer ?
#
loop_
_entity_poly.entity_id
_entity_poly.type
_entity_poly.pdbx_seq_one_letter_code
_entity_poly.pdbx_strand_id
1 'polypeptide(L)'
;MLLTVTTTHQPATDLGYLLHKHPERVHEYAIAHGRATVLFPEATEERCTMALVLEIDPVGLVRGDGAQFDQYVNDRPYVANSILATALNVAFRSAMKGASKDRPELAETAIPLEATIPVLPVRGAEELPQRLFTPLGYAVEIERLPLDENFPEWGEAPYFRLALRGTVRLADLLSHLYVLIPVLDDEKHYYVGEDEVAKLLAKGETWLGSHPERAEIARRYLRRSKSLAKEALERLSEQDGDPDPDEREERNAAEEEKLERPMSLHDLR
;
A
#
# COMPACT_ATOMS: atom_id res chain seq x y z
N MET A 1 7.40 -9.22 -6.09
CA MET A 1 6.31 -8.98 -5.10
C MET A 1 4.94 -8.96 -5.82
N LEU A 2 3.83 -9.28 -5.15
CA LEU A 2 2.48 -9.41 -5.75
C LEU A 2 1.39 -8.86 -4.82
N LEU A 3 0.37 -8.22 -5.41
CA LEU A 3 -0.95 -7.98 -4.82
C LEU A 3 -2.01 -8.43 -5.84
N THR A 4 -3.07 -9.12 -5.40
CA THR A 4 -4.26 -9.36 -6.23
C THR A 4 -5.50 -8.74 -5.61
N VAL A 5 -6.38 -8.16 -6.43
CA VAL A 5 -7.71 -7.70 -6.02
C VAL A 5 -8.75 -8.34 -6.92
N THR A 6 -9.72 -9.02 -6.31
CA THR A 6 -10.81 -9.74 -6.99
C THR A 6 -12.15 -9.13 -6.63
N THR A 7 -13.09 -9.12 -7.58
CA THR A 7 -14.52 -8.91 -7.30
C THR A 7 -15.40 -9.98 -7.97
N THR A 8 -16.57 -10.18 -7.37
CA THR A 8 -17.71 -10.93 -7.93
C THR A 8 -18.98 -10.06 -8.03
N HIS A 9 -18.81 -8.72 -8.04
CA HIS A 9 -19.82 -7.81 -8.57
C HIS A 9 -20.22 -8.22 -9.99
N GLN A 10 -21.42 -7.87 -10.47
CA GLN A 10 -21.87 -8.22 -11.82
C GLN A 10 -22.20 -6.97 -12.64
N PRO A 11 -21.52 -6.73 -13.78
CA PRO A 11 -20.46 -7.56 -14.37
C PRO A 11 -19.11 -7.34 -13.66
N ALA A 12 -18.38 -8.42 -13.34
CA ALA A 12 -17.12 -8.32 -12.59
C ALA A 12 -16.03 -7.59 -13.37
N THR A 13 -16.07 -7.65 -14.71
CA THR A 13 -15.22 -6.88 -15.62
C THR A 13 -15.26 -5.37 -15.38
N ASP A 14 -16.28 -4.83 -14.71
CA ASP A 14 -16.32 -3.40 -14.36
C ASP A 14 -15.20 -2.97 -13.40
N LEU A 15 -14.54 -3.90 -12.71
CA LEU A 15 -13.27 -3.66 -12.01
C LEU A 15 -12.22 -2.98 -12.92
N GLY A 16 -12.22 -3.27 -14.21
CA GLY A 16 -11.35 -2.62 -15.20
C GLY A 16 -11.64 -1.12 -15.38
N TYR A 17 -12.93 -0.73 -15.40
CA TYR A 17 -13.32 0.70 -15.47
C TYR A 17 -13.00 1.43 -14.16
N LEU A 18 -13.21 0.78 -13.01
CA LEU A 18 -12.87 1.37 -11.70
C LEU A 18 -11.35 1.62 -11.57
N LEU A 19 -10.52 0.66 -11.97
CA LEU A 19 -9.05 0.79 -11.94
C LEU A 19 -8.47 1.63 -13.09
N HIS A 20 -9.28 2.03 -14.07
CA HIS A 20 -8.85 2.62 -15.34
C HIS A 20 -7.79 1.74 -16.05
N LYS A 21 -8.08 0.44 -16.17
CA LYS A 21 -7.24 -0.57 -16.83
C LYS A 21 -8.13 -1.50 -17.65
N HIS A 22 -7.91 -1.52 -18.97
CA HIS A 22 -8.60 -2.49 -19.82
C HIS A 22 -8.10 -3.92 -19.50
N PRO A 23 -8.98 -4.90 -19.19
CA PRO A 23 -8.56 -6.23 -18.75
C PRO A 23 -7.70 -6.99 -19.78
N GLU A 24 -8.00 -6.88 -21.08
CA GLU A 24 -7.22 -7.51 -22.16
C GLU A 24 -5.84 -6.86 -22.42
N ARG A 25 -5.39 -5.93 -21.57
CA ARG A 25 -4.11 -5.25 -21.73
C ARG A 25 -3.25 -5.40 -20.47
N VAL A 26 -1.96 -5.60 -20.69
CA VAL A 26 -0.93 -5.43 -19.67
C VAL A 26 -0.53 -3.96 -19.62
N HIS A 27 -0.44 -3.39 -18.42
CA HIS A 27 -0.09 -1.99 -18.19
C HIS A 27 1.19 -1.95 -17.35
N GLU A 28 2.27 -1.43 -17.92
CA GLU A 28 3.58 -1.37 -17.26
C GLU A 28 3.92 0.06 -16.83
N TYR A 29 4.51 0.18 -15.64
CA TYR A 29 4.91 1.43 -15.01
C TYR A 29 6.35 1.32 -14.51
N ALA A 30 7.18 2.32 -14.81
CA ALA A 30 8.47 2.47 -14.15
C ALA A 30 8.28 2.97 -12.72
N ILE A 31 9.08 2.44 -11.79
CA ILE A 31 9.26 2.89 -10.41
C ILE A 31 10.76 2.99 -10.14
N ALA A 32 11.24 3.79 -9.18
CA ALA A 32 12.66 4.20 -9.15
C ALA A 32 13.66 3.03 -9.12
N HIS A 33 13.25 1.90 -8.53
CA HIS A 33 14.06 0.68 -8.40
C HIS A 33 13.48 -0.54 -9.12
N GLY A 34 12.65 -0.34 -10.16
CA GLY A 34 12.09 -1.48 -10.90
C GLY A 34 10.90 -1.18 -11.81
N ARG A 35 10.02 -2.18 -11.95
CA ARG A 35 8.80 -2.12 -12.75
C ARG A 35 7.60 -2.62 -11.95
N ALA A 36 6.47 -1.92 -12.11
CA ALA A 36 5.15 -2.36 -11.67
C ALA A 36 4.28 -2.71 -12.88
N THR A 37 3.72 -3.91 -12.90
CA THR A 37 2.95 -4.46 -14.02
C THR A 37 1.55 -4.80 -13.54
N VAL A 38 0.53 -4.19 -14.14
CA VAL A 38 -0.88 -4.50 -13.89
C VAL A 38 -1.43 -5.36 -15.02
N LEU A 39 -2.00 -6.51 -14.68
CA LEU A 39 -2.65 -7.43 -15.61
C LEU A 39 -3.87 -8.09 -14.96
N PHE A 40 -4.73 -8.73 -15.76
CA PHE A 40 -5.94 -9.39 -15.29
C PHE A 40 -5.84 -10.90 -15.58
N PRO A 41 -5.38 -11.72 -14.63
CA PRO A 41 -5.32 -13.18 -14.82
C PRO A 41 -6.71 -13.83 -15.01
N GLU A 42 -7.79 -13.17 -14.58
CA GLU A 42 -9.17 -13.60 -14.80
C GLU A 42 -10.07 -12.38 -15.01
N ALA A 43 -10.94 -12.42 -16.03
CA ALA A 43 -11.85 -11.33 -16.36
C ALA A 43 -13.10 -11.88 -17.07
N THR A 44 -14.00 -12.50 -16.30
CA THR A 44 -15.34 -12.95 -16.76
C THR A 44 -16.42 -12.02 -16.19
N GLU A 45 -17.69 -12.22 -16.59
CA GLU A 45 -18.81 -11.47 -16.02
C GLU A 45 -19.08 -11.81 -14.55
N GLU A 46 -18.71 -13.02 -14.12
CA GLU A 46 -18.92 -13.55 -12.76
C GLU A 46 -17.74 -13.27 -11.81
N ARG A 47 -16.50 -13.27 -12.32
CA ARG A 47 -15.28 -13.07 -11.53
C ARG A 47 -14.23 -12.30 -12.32
N CYS A 48 -13.66 -11.29 -11.69
CA CYS A 48 -12.58 -10.50 -12.27
C CYS A 48 -11.50 -10.28 -11.20
N THR A 49 -10.26 -10.64 -11.54
CA THR A 49 -9.09 -10.48 -10.68
C THR A 49 -8.08 -9.62 -11.40
N MET A 50 -7.69 -8.51 -10.78
CA MET A 50 -6.49 -7.74 -11.13
C MET A 50 -5.31 -8.27 -10.32
N ALA A 51 -4.13 -8.33 -10.94
CA ALA A 51 -2.84 -8.55 -10.30
C ALA A 51 -1.90 -7.36 -10.55
N LEU A 52 -1.33 -6.83 -9.48
CA LEU A 52 -0.23 -5.87 -9.48
C LEU A 52 1.06 -6.64 -9.12
N VAL A 53 1.93 -6.82 -10.11
CA VAL A 53 3.21 -7.52 -9.99
C VAL A 53 4.33 -6.50 -9.95
N LEU A 54 5.22 -6.58 -8.94
CA LEU A 54 6.40 -5.73 -8.81
C LEU A 54 7.66 -6.55 -9.03
N GLU A 55 8.49 -6.08 -9.97
CA GLU A 55 9.82 -6.58 -10.30
C GLU A 55 10.84 -5.51 -9.89
N ILE A 56 11.52 -5.73 -8.76
CA ILE A 56 12.48 -4.77 -8.18
C ILE A 56 13.90 -5.21 -8.52
N ASP A 57 14.76 -4.28 -8.94
CA ASP A 57 16.21 -4.49 -9.09
C ASP A 57 16.87 -4.44 -7.70
N PRO A 58 17.32 -5.58 -7.13
CA PRO A 58 17.96 -5.59 -5.82
C PRO A 58 19.31 -4.85 -5.82
N VAL A 59 19.96 -4.72 -6.98
CA VAL A 59 21.26 -4.04 -7.10
C VAL A 59 21.05 -2.53 -7.23
N GLY A 60 20.04 -2.10 -8.00
CA GLY A 60 19.59 -0.71 -8.08
C GLY A 60 19.21 -0.14 -6.72
N LEU A 61 18.43 -0.91 -5.93
CA LEU A 61 17.91 -0.54 -4.61
C LEU A 61 18.99 -0.13 -3.59
N VAL A 62 20.24 -0.56 -3.76
CA VAL A 62 21.34 -0.35 -2.80
C VAL A 62 22.58 0.33 -3.38
N ARG A 63 22.54 0.74 -4.65
CA ARG A 63 23.63 1.53 -5.27
C ARG A 63 23.57 2.99 -4.83
N GLY A 64 24.25 3.31 -3.75
CA GLY A 64 24.46 4.70 -3.31
C GLY A 64 24.90 4.81 -1.85
N ASP A 65 24.42 3.90 -1.01
CA ASP A 65 24.85 3.78 0.38
C ASP A 65 26.16 2.99 0.52
N GLY A 66 26.86 3.22 1.63
CA GLY A 66 28.11 2.55 1.95
C GLY A 66 27.90 1.04 2.11
N ALA A 67 28.55 0.27 1.22
CA ALA A 67 28.30 -1.16 1.04
C ALA A 67 28.43 -2.00 2.33
N GLN A 68 27.31 -2.59 2.76
CA GLN A 68 27.24 -3.70 3.71
C GLN A 68 26.57 -4.91 3.04
N PHE A 69 26.82 -6.12 3.52
CA PHE A 69 26.46 -7.36 2.80
C PHE A 69 24.94 -7.65 2.83
N ASP A 70 24.30 -7.29 3.94
CA ASP A 70 22.84 -7.29 4.16
C ASP A 70 22.06 -6.41 3.17
N GLN A 71 22.70 -5.39 2.59
CA GLN A 71 22.12 -4.57 1.53
C GLN A 71 21.93 -5.35 0.23
N TYR A 72 22.79 -6.31 -0.10
CA TYR A 72 22.71 -7.06 -1.36
C TYR A 72 21.83 -8.32 -1.30
N VAL A 73 21.59 -8.86 -0.10
CA VAL A 73 20.74 -10.04 0.11
C VAL A 73 19.74 -9.73 1.22
N ASN A 74 18.57 -9.23 0.82
CA ASN A 74 17.43 -9.00 1.70
C ASN A 74 16.11 -9.32 1.00
N ASP A 75 15.04 -9.27 1.77
CA ASP A 75 13.66 -9.63 1.44
C ASP A 75 12.90 -8.52 0.69
N ARG A 76 13.38 -7.27 0.75
CA ARG A 76 12.70 -6.06 0.25
C ARG A 76 12.21 -6.11 -1.21
N PRO A 77 12.88 -6.77 -2.18
CA PRO A 77 12.35 -6.96 -3.55
C PRO A 77 11.11 -7.87 -3.63
N TYR A 78 10.87 -8.68 -2.60
CA TYR A 78 9.96 -9.83 -2.62
C TYR A 78 8.74 -9.62 -1.73
N VAL A 79 8.90 -8.93 -0.59
CA VAL A 79 7.88 -8.74 0.46
C VAL A 79 7.05 -7.45 0.28
N ALA A 80 5.77 -7.48 0.64
CA ALA A 80 4.89 -6.32 0.57
C ALA A 80 5.27 -5.23 1.60
N ASN A 81 6.01 -4.23 1.13
CA ASN A 81 6.51 -3.10 1.92
C ASN A 81 6.08 -1.75 1.31
N SER A 82 6.72 -0.64 1.70
CA SER A 82 6.41 0.69 1.18
C SER A 82 6.52 0.82 -0.34
N ILE A 83 7.31 -0.02 -1.03
CA ILE A 83 7.42 0.00 -2.50
C ILE A 83 6.08 -0.43 -3.14
N LEU A 84 5.32 -1.33 -2.49
CA LEU A 84 3.97 -1.69 -2.93
C LEU A 84 3.00 -0.51 -2.82
N ALA A 85 3.13 0.28 -1.75
CA ALA A 85 2.33 1.50 -1.57
C ALA A 85 2.68 2.55 -2.65
N THR A 86 3.96 2.78 -2.95
CA THR A 86 4.36 3.64 -4.09
C THR A 86 3.75 3.13 -5.40
N ALA A 87 3.84 1.82 -5.69
CA ALA A 87 3.30 1.24 -6.91
C ALA A 87 1.76 1.32 -7.00
N LEU A 88 1.03 1.19 -5.87
CA LEU A 88 -0.40 1.47 -5.79
C LEU A 88 -0.70 2.94 -6.18
N ASN A 89 0.08 3.90 -5.69
CA ASN A 89 -0.08 5.31 -6.04
C ASN A 89 0.21 5.58 -7.53
N VAL A 90 1.25 4.97 -8.10
CA VAL A 90 1.58 5.12 -9.53
C VAL A 90 0.51 4.49 -10.42
N ALA A 91 0.07 3.26 -10.13
CA ALA A 91 -0.86 2.53 -11.00
C ALA A 91 -2.33 2.97 -10.85
N PHE A 92 -2.75 3.37 -9.64
CA PHE A 92 -4.17 3.49 -9.27
C PHE A 92 -4.57 4.82 -8.61
N ARG A 93 -3.78 5.90 -8.75
CA ARG A 93 -4.09 7.24 -8.21
C ARG A 93 -5.55 7.66 -8.38
N SER A 94 -6.09 7.58 -9.60
CA SER A 94 -7.48 7.98 -9.90
C SER A 94 -8.53 7.11 -9.22
N ALA A 95 -8.27 5.80 -9.11
CA ALA A 95 -9.17 4.86 -8.44
C ALA A 95 -9.19 5.07 -6.91
N MET A 96 -8.05 5.42 -6.31
CA MET A 96 -7.98 5.80 -4.88
C MET A 96 -8.76 7.08 -4.57
N LYS A 97 -8.89 8.01 -5.53
CA LYS A 97 -9.74 9.21 -5.39
C LYS A 97 -11.25 8.92 -5.56
N GLY A 98 -11.66 7.67 -5.75
CA GLY A 98 -13.06 7.32 -6.01
C GLY A 98 -13.58 7.77 -7.38
N ALA A 99 -12.71 8.19 -8.29
CA ALA A 99 -13.12 8.55 -9.63
C ALA A 99 -13.31 7.29 -10.50
N SER A 100 -14.34 7.27 -11.35
CA SER A 100 -14.40 6.45 -12.56
C SER A 100 -15.30 7.15 -13.58
N LYS A 101 -14.73 7.51 -14.75
CA LYS A 101 -15.49 8.26 -15.76
C LYS A 101 -16.63 7.45 -16.37
N ASP A 102 -16.38 6.16 -16.61
CA ASP A 102 -17.31 5.26 -17.30
C ASP A 102 -18.28 4.54 -16.33
N ARG A 103 -18.00 4.61 -15.01
CA ARG A 103 -18.76 3.96 -13.92
C ARG A 103 -18.80 4.81 -12.63
N PRO A 104 -19.29 6.07 -12.66
CA PRO A 104 -19.25 6.96 -11.49
C PRO A 104 -20.04 6.42 -10.30
N GLU A 105 -21.28 5.98 -10.52
CA GLU A 105 -22.15 5.41 -9.46
C GLU A 105 -21.53 4.17 -8.80
N LEU A 106 -20.83 3.35 -9.57
CA LEU A 106 -20.17 2.14 -9.05
C LEU A 106 -18.92 2.46 -8.22
N ALA A 107 -18.20 3.54 -8.53
CA ALA A 107 -17.03 3.97 -7.78
C ALA A 107 -17.39 4.48 -6.37
N GLU A 108 -18.60 5.04 -6.22
CA GLU A 108 -19.19 5.41 -4.93
C GLU A 108 -19.84 4.23 -4.19
N THR A 109 -20.09 3.11 -4.89
CA THR A 109 -20.81 1.95 -4.34
C THR A 109 -19.86 0.95 -3.67
N ALA A 110 -20.29 0.42 -2.52
CA ALA A 110 -19.60 -0.68 -1.85
C ALA A 110 -19.87 -2.01 -2.58
N ILE A 111 -18.82 -2.70 -3.01
CA ILE A 111 -18.87 -3.94 -3.78
C ILE A 111 -18.10 -5.06 -3.08
N PRO A 112 -18.44 -6.35 -3.30
CA PRO A 112 -17.68 -7.46 -2.73
C PRO A 112 -16.27 -7.49 -3.33
N LEU A 113 -15.27 -7.31 -2.47
CA LEU A 113 -13.86 -7.28 -2.83
C LEU A 113 -13.07 -8.27 -1.96
N GLU A 114 -12.12 -8.94 -2.61
CA GLU A 114 -11.12 -9.80 -1.98
C GLU A 114 -9.72 -9.32 -2.39
N ALA A 115 -8.89 -8.94 -1.43
CA ALA A 115 -7.49 -8.58 -1.65
C ALA A 115 -6.55 -9.61 -1.03
N THR A 116 -5.52 -10.03 -1.75
CA THR A 116 -4.56 -11.03 -1.29
C THR A 116 -3.13 -10.55 -1.49
N ILE A 117 -2.34 -10.64 -0.42
CA ILE A 117 -0.91 -10.38 -0.40
C ILE A 117 -0.24 -11.69 0.06
N PRO A 118 0.54 -12.36 -0.81
CA PRO A 118 1.09 -13.68 -0.49
C PRO A 118 2.24 -13.62 0.52
N VAL A 119 3.00 -12.52 0.56
CA VAL A 119 4.16 -12.35 1.44
C VAL A 119 4.17 -10.93 2.01
N LEU A 120 3.75 -10.79 3.26
CA LEU A 120 3.64 -9.54 4.01
C LEU A 120 4.50 -9.65 5.29
N PRO A 121 5.47 -8.76 5.52
CA PRO A 121 6.16 -8.68 6.80
C PRO A 121 5.22 -8.04 7.82
N VAL A 122 5.09 -8.64 9.00
CA VAL A 122 4.31 -8.09 10.11
C VAL A 122 5.24 -7.95 11.31
N ARG A 123 5.66 -6.71 11.58
CA ARG A 123 6.62 -6.43 12.66
C ARG A 123 5.90 -6.01 13.93
N GLY A 124 6.12 -6.75 15.01
CA GLY A 124 5.47 -6.54 16.31
C GLY A 124 4.46 -7.64 16.63
N ALA A 125 3.25 -7.25 17.03
CA ALA A 125 2.19 -8.18 17.39
C ALA A 125 1.57 -8.84 16.15
N GLU A 126 1.37 -10.16 16.18
CA GLU A 126 0.80 -10.92 15.07
C GLU A 126 -0.68 -10.58 14.83
N GLU A 127 -1.38 -10.10 15.85
CA GLU A 127 -2.78 -9.67 15.80
C GLU A 127 -2.95 -8.25 15.24
N LEU A 128 -1.86 -7.57 14.85
CA LEU A 128 -1.91 -6.21 14.33
C LEU A 128 -2.72 -6.11 13.03
N PRO A 129 -2.60 -7.00 12.03
CA PRO A 129 -3.43 -6.95 10.82
C PRO A 129 -4.94 -7.03 11.12
N GLN A 130 -5.37 -7.86 12.08
CA GLN A 130 -6.77 -7.92 12.52
C GLN A 130 -7.19 -6.60 13.18
N ARG A 131 -6.35 -6.04 14.06
CA ARG A 131 -6.62 -4.73 14.71
C ARG A 131 -6.69 -3.57 13.73
N LEU A 132 -5.99 -3.66 12.59
CA LEU A 132 -5.98 -2.63 11.56
C LEU A 132 -7.09 -2.77 10.52
N PHE A 133 -7.42 -4.00 10.09
CA PHE A 133 -8.39 -4.21 9.00
C PHE A 133 -9.80 -4.59 9.46
N THR A 134 -9.98 -5.27 10.60
CA THR A 134 -11.33 -5.62 11.08
C THR A 134 -12.22 -4.40 11.37
N PRO A 135 -11.72 -3.30 11.98
CA PRO A 135 -12.53 -2.09 12.18
C PRO A 135 -12.96 -1.39 10.88
N LEU A 136 -12.27 -1.67 9.76
CA LEU A 136 -12.58 -1.14 8.43
C LEU A 136 -13.59 -2.00 7.66
N GLY A 137 -14.18 -3.02 8.30
CA GLY A 137 -15.21 -3.87 7.72
C GLY A 137 -14.70 -5.11 6.97
N TYR A 138 -13.41 -5.44 7.09
CA TYR A 138 -12.85 -6.67 6.49
C TYR A 138 -12.97 -7.87 7.41
N ALA A 139 -13.34 -9.01 6.85
CA ALA A 139 -12.90 -10.30 7.37
C ALA A 139 -11.42 -10.47 7.00
N VAL A 140 -10.61 -10.79 8.01
CA VAL A 140 -9.14 -10.86 7.92
C VAL A 140 -8.71 -12.31 8.10
N GLU A 141 -8.20 -12.91 7.04
CA GLU A 141 -7.53 -14.21 7.05
C GLU A 141 -6.01 -13.94 7.04
N ILE A 142 -5.29 -14.48 8.02
CA ILE A 142 -3.83 -14.38 8.07
C ILE A 142 -3.22 -15.74 8.41
N GLU A 143 -2.12 -16.06 7.75
CA GLU A 143 -1.40 -17.32 7.90
C GLU A 143 0.09 -17.04 7.97
N ARG A 144 0.74 -17.55 9.03
CA ARG A 144 2.19 -17.50 9.19
C ARG A 144 2.85 -18.40 8.14
N LEU A 145 3.91 -17.92 7.49
CA LEU A 145 4.66 -18.73 6.51
C LEU A 145 5.84 -19.43 7.19
N PRO A 146 6.11 -20.71 6.87
CA PRO A 146 7.34 -21.38 7.30
C PRO A 146 8.57 -20.72 6.64
N LEU A 147 9.75 -20.87 7.25
CA LEU A 147 11.00 -20.34 6.67
C LEU A 147 11.44 -21.10 5.41
N ASP A 148 11.26 -22.42 5.42
CA ASP A 148 11.39 -23.28 4.25
C ASP A 148 10.48 -24.51 4.43
N GLU A 149 9.65 -24.82 3.43
CA GLU A 149 8.75 -25.98 3.46
C GLU A 149 9.52 -27.32 3.52
N ASN A 150 10.77 -27.33 3.06
CA ASN A 150 11.64 -28.52 3.04
C ASN A 150 12.42 -28.72 4.35
N PHE A 151 12.52 -27.67 5.19
CA PHE A 151 13.25 -27.70 6.46
C PHE A 151 12.39 -27.13 7.61
N PRO A 152 11.29 -27.80 8.02
CA PRO A 152 10.38 -27.32 9.06
C PRO A 152 11.07 -27.07 10.41
N GLU A 153 12.21 -27.71 10.68
CA GLU A 153 13.02 -27.50 11.89
C GLU A 153 13.65 -26.10 11.97
N TRP A 154 13.66 -25.31 10.89
CA TRP A 154 14.09 -23.91 10.91
C TRP A 154 13.00 -22.96 11.45
N GLY A 155 11.75 -23.43 11.55
CA GLY A 155 10.62 -22.70 12.13
C GLY A 155 9.98 -21.68 11.18
N GLU A 156 9.29 -20.70 11.76
CA GLU A 156 8.43 -19.75 11.05
C GLU A 156 9.20 -18.52 10.52
N ALA A 157 9.01 -18.17 9.24
CA ALA A 157 9.48 -16.91 8.68
C ALA A 157 8.78 -15.70 9.33
N PRO A 158 9.36 -14.48 9.32
CA PRO A 158 8.69 -13.25 9.79
C PRO A 158 7.61 -12.73 8.81
N TYR A 159 7.12 -13.59 7.92
CA TYR A 159 6.18 -13.25 6.85
C TYR A 159 4.86 -13.97 7.02
N PHE A 160 3.81 -13.33 6.52
CA PHE A 160 2.45 -13.84 6.54
C PHE A 160 1.83 -13.73 5.16
N ARG A 161 0.94 -14.67 4.83
CA ARG A 161 -0.07 -14.48 3.79
C ARG A 161 -1.25 -13.73 4.41
N LEU A 162 -1.65 -12.63 3.79
CA LEU A 162 -2.84 -11.85 4.18
C LEU A 162 -3.90 -11.95 3.09
N ALA A 163 -5.13 -12.31 3.48
CA ALA A 163 -6.32 -12.15 2.65
C ALA A 163 -7.37 -11.31 3.38
N LEU A 164 -7.92 -10.33 2.68
CA LEU A 164 -8.96 -9.42 3.16
C LEU A 164 -10.21 -9.64 2.32
N ARG A 165 -11.37 -9.86 2.95
CA ARG A 165 -12.68 -9.97 2.28
C ARG A 165 -13.63 -8.94 2.85
N GLY A 166 -14.32 -8.15 2.03
CA GLY A 166 -15.30 -7.18 2.52
C GLY A 166 -16.15 -6.56 1.42
N THR A 167 -17.28 -5.96 1.79
CA THR A 167 -18.12 -5.16 0.89
C THR A 167 -17.81 -3.68 1.14
N VAL A 168 -16.94 -3.11 0.33
CA VAL A 168 -16.38 -1.75 0.49
C VAL A 168 -16.23 -1.06 -0.87
N ARG A 169 -16.01 0.26 -0.90
CA ARG A 169 -15.66 0.91 -2.18
C ARG A 169 -14.22 0.52 -2.56
N LEU A 170 -13.94 0.43 -3.85
CA LEU A 170 -12.57 0.12 -4.31
C LEU A 170 -11.55 1.18 -3.87
N ALA A 171 -11.97 2.46 -3.85
CA ALA A 171 -11.16 3.58 -3.37
C ALA A 171 -10.70 3.41 -1.92
N ASP A 172 -11.62 2.99 -1.05
CA ASP A 172 -11.34 2.73 0.37
C ASP A 172 -10.35 1.58 0.50
N LEU A 173 -10.58 0.43 -0.18
CA LEU A 173 -9.65 -0.70 -0.17
C LEU A 173 -8.24 -0.32 -0.59
N LEU A 174 -8.08 0.39 -1.70
CA LEU A 174 -6.76 0.79 -2.20
C LEU A 174 -6.08 1.78 -1.24
N SER A 175 -6.83 2.70 -0.63
CA SER A 175 -6.31 3.67 0.35
C SER A 175 -5.93 3.02 1.68
N HIS A 176 -6.74 2.06 2.16
CA HIS A 176 -6.42 1.24 3.33
C HIS A 176 -5.12 0.45 3.11
N LEU A 177 -4.98 -0.22 1.95
CA LEU A 177 -3.74 -0.95 1.61
C LEU A 177 -2.53 -0.01 1.51
N TYR A 178 -2.67 1.14 0.84
CA TYR A 178 -1.63 2.16 0.71
C TYR A 178 -1.08 2.62 2.07
N VAL A 179 -1.96 2.92 3.03
CA VAL A 179 -1.56 3.39 4.37
C VAL A 179 -1.09 2.24 5.26
N LEU A 180 -1.76 1.09 5.25
CA LEU A 180 -1.56 0.05 6.27
C LEU A 180 -0.44 -0.95 5.94
N ILE A 181 -0.06 -1.13 4.67
CA ILE A 181 1.11 -1.98 4.31
C ILE A 181 2.41 -1.43 4.94
N PRO A 182 2.77 -0.13 4.80
CA PRO A 182 3.92 0.44 5.51
C PRO A 182 3.84 0.38 7.04
N VAL A 183 2.62 0.40 7.61
CA VAL A 183 2.40 0.29 9.06
C VAL A 183 2.71 -1.12 9.56
N LEU A 184 2.39 -2.15 8.77
CA LEU A 184 2.66 -3.55 9.12
C LEU A 184 4.14 -3.91 9.03
N ASP A 185 4.84 -3.41 7.99
CA ASP A 185 6.29 -3.57 7.88
C ASP A 185 7.04 -2.75 8.94
N ASP A 186 6.59 -1.53 9.30
CA ASP A 186 7.26 -0.61 10.24
C ASP A 186 8.73 -0.28 9.86
N GLU A 187 9.13 -0.61 8.63
CA GLU A 187 10.40 -0.27 8.01
C GLU A 187 10.15 0.62 6.78
N LYS A 188 10.65 1.86 6.83
CA LYS A 188 10.71 2.77 5.67
C LYS A 188 12.16 3.11 5.41
N HIS A 189 12.60 2.86 4.18
CA HIS A 189 13.97 2.99 3.72
C HIS A 189 14.37 4.42 3.31
N TYR A 190 13.39 5.34 3.28
CA TYR A 190 13.57 6.76 2.98
C TYR A 190 13.28 7.62 4.21
N TYR A 191 13.70 8.89 4.18
CA TYR A 191 13.40 9.84 5.26
C TYR A 191 11.91 10.25 5.22
N VAL A 192 11.26 10.31 6.39
CA VAL A 192 9.86 10.72 6.52
C VAL A 192 9.83 12.16 7.01
N GLY A 193 9.33 13.07 6.17
CA GLY A 193 9.15 14.50 6.49
C GLY A 193 7.71 14.89 6.80
N GLU A 194 7.44 16.19 6.75
CA GLU A 194 6.10 16.78 6.89
C GLU A 194 5.19 16.44 5.67
N ASP A 195 5.78 16.12 4.53
CA ASP A 195 5.09 15.65 3.32
C ASP A 195 4.34 14.33 3.58
N GLU A 196 4.96 13.40 4.32
CA GLU A 196 4.35 12.12 4.71
C GLU A 196 3.18 12.30 5.68
N VAL A 197 3.17 13.37 6.49
CA VAL A 197 2.00 13.74 7.31
C VAL A 197 0.86 14.16 6.40
N ALA A 198 1.12 15.02 5.41
CA ALA A 198 0.10 15.44 4.45
C ALA A 198 -0.45 14.26 3.63
N LYS A 199 0.40 13.34 3.18
CA LYS A 199 -0.03 12.10 2.49
C LYS A 199 -0.88 11.20 3.37
N LEU A 200 -0.48 10.98 4.64
CA LEU A 200 -1.24 10.18 5.59
C LEU A 200 -2.63 10.76 5.84
N LEU A 201 -2.75 12.09 5.97
CA LEU A 201 -4.03 12.76 6.13
C LEU A 201 -4.88 12.65 4.86
N ALA A 202 -4.33 12.94 3.68
CA ALA A 202 -5.05 12.89 2.41
C ALA A 202 -5.55 11.47 2.04
N LYS A 203 -4.81 10.40 2.39
CA LYS A 203 -5.26 9.01 2.17
C LYS A 203 -5.98 8.40 3.38
N GLY A 204 -5.97 9.09 4.51
CA GLY A 204 -6.62 8.72 5.77
C GLY A 204 -7.95 9.42 6.02
N GLU A 205 -8.25 10.52 5.34
CA GLU A 205 -9.30 11.49 5.65
C GLU A 205 -10.66 10.87 6.01
N THR A 206 -11.13 9.92 5.21
CA THR A 206 -12.47 9.33 5.37
C THR A 206 -12.60 8.31 6.51
N TRP A 207 -11.48 7.80 7.06
CA TRP A 207 -11.49 6.61 7.94
C TRP A 207 -10.51 6.67 9.13
N LEU A 208 -9.36 7.32 8.98
CA LEU A 208 -8.29 7.34 9.98
C LEU A 208 -8.68 8.14 11.22
N GLY A 209 -9.50 9.18 11.07
CA GLY A 209 -10.01 9.98 12.19
C GLY A 209 -10.84 9.15 13.18
N SER A 210 -11.67 8.22 12.68
CA SER A 210 -12.52 7.33 13.48
C SER A 210 -11.86 6.00 13.86
N HIS A 211 -10.73 5.66 13.25
CA HIS A 211 -10.08 4.37 13.46
C HIS A 211 -9.57 4.18 14.91
N PRO A 212 -9.87 3.04 15.59
CA PRO A 212 -9.45 2.84 16.98
C PRO A 212 -7.92 2.83 17.14
N GLU A 213 -7.19 2.31 16.15
CA GLU A 213 -5.73 2.23 16.14
C GLU A 213 -5.04 3.47 15.54
N ARG A 214 -5.75 4.58 15.31
CA ARG A 214 -5.22 5.79 14.64
C ARG A 214 -3.87 6.28 15.19
N ALA A 215 -3.66 6.13 16.50
CA ALA A 215 -2.40 6.52 17.15
C ALA A 215 -1.23 5.58 16.82
N GLU A 216 -1.45 4.27 16.72
CA GLU A 216 -0.40 3.32 16.33
C GLU A 216 -0.14 3.38 14.82
N ILE A 217 -1.18 3.61 14.00
CA ILE A 217 -1.07 3.87 12.56
C ILE A 217 -0.18 5.10 12.31
N ALA A 218 -0.56 6.27 12.85
CA ALA A 218 0.22 7.50 12.67
C ALA A 218 1.66 7.34 13.14
N ARG A 219 1.86 6.67 14.29
CA ARG A 219 3.19 6.41 14.83
C ARG A 219 4.05 5.56 13.90
N ARG A 220 3.55 4.41 13.42
CA ARG A 220 4.32 3.50 12.56
C ARG A 220 4.55 4.09 11.17
N TYR A 221 3.49 4.64 10.56
CA TYR A 221 3.55 5.28 9.24
C TYR A 221 4.62 6.38 9.19
N LEU A 222 4.78 7.14 10.28
CA LEU A 222 5.73 8.24 10.40
C LEU A 222 7.05 7.83 11.10
N ARG A 223 7.50 6.57 10.90
CA ARG A 223 8.77 6.01 11.43
C ARG A 223 8.99 6.25 12.93
N ARG A 224 7.92 6.19 13.72
CA ARG A 224 7.88 6.42 15.17
C ARG A 224 8.31 7.83 15.61
N SER A 225 8.34 8.80 14.68
CA SER A 225 8.61 10.22 14.96
C SER A 225 7.50 10.80 15.84
N LYS A 226 7.85 11.16 17.08
CA LYS A 226 6.88 11.66 18.07
C LYS A 226 6.28 13.01 17.72
N SER A 227 7.01 13.88 17.01
CA SER A 227 6.52 15.19 16.58
C SER A 227 5.51 15.04 15.46
N LEU A 228 5.90 14.39 14.36
CA LEU A 228 5.04 14.18 13.18
C LEU A 228 3.78 13.37 13.54
N ALA A 229 3.89 12.33 14.37
CA ALA A 229 2.74 11.55 14.81
C ALA A 229 1.79 12.36 15.73
N LYS A 230 2.32 13.28 16.55
CA LYS A 230 1.50 14.20 17.35
C LYS A 230 0.76 15.19 16.46
N GLU A 231 1.46 15.81 15.52
CA GLU A 231 0.89 16.74 14.54
C GLU A 231 -0.21 16.10 13.68
N ALA A 232 0.02 14.87 13.19
CA ALA A 232 -1.00 14.12 12.46
C ALA A 232 -2.25 13.87 13.31
N LEU A 233 -2.09 13.49 14.58
CA LEU A 233 -3.21 13.25 15.49
C LEU A 233 -3.95 14.53 15.91
N GLU A 234 -3.25 15.66 16.03
CA GLU A 234 -3.85 16.97 16.27
C GLU A 234 -4.73 17.37 15.07
N ARG A 235 -4.19 17.33 13.86
CA ARG A 235 -4.96 17.62 12.62
C ARG A 235 -6.16 16.69 12.42
N LEU A 236 -6.03 15.39 12.70
CA LEU A 236 -7.15 14.42 12.68
C LEU A 236 -8.23 14.70 13.74
N SER A 237 -7.93 15.52 14.76
CA SER A 237 -8.91 15.95 15.77
C SER A 237 -9.52 17.33 15.48
N GLU A 238 -8.98 18.05 14.48
CA GLU A 238 -9.37 19.41 14.08
C GLU A 238 -10.21 19.44 12.78
N GLN A 239 -10.41 18.29 12.11
CA GLN A 239 -11.18 18.19 10.85
C GLN A 239 -12.70 18.33 11.05
N ASP A 240 -13.15 19.58 11.21
CA ASP A 240 -14.48 20.11 10.86
C ASP A 240 -14.27 21.34 9.92
N GLY A 241 -13.76 21.13 8.69
CA GLY A 241 -13.60 22.21 7.69
C GLY A 241 -12.57 21.99 6.57
N ASP A 242 -13.01 22.17 5.32
CA ASP A 242 -12.36 21.92 4.00
C ASP A 242 -11.96 23.27 3.31
N PRO A 243 -11.29 23.38 2.13
CA PRO A 243 -10.43 22.47 1.30
C PRO A 243 -8.94 22.97 1.25
N ASP A 244 -7.99 22.54 0.40
CA ASP A 244 -7.96 21.70 -0.82
C ASP A 244 -6.65 20.86 -0.89
N PRO A 245 -6.64 19.62 -1.47
CA PRO A 245 -5.41 18.81 -1.57
C PRO A 245 -4.67 18.79 -2.94
N ASP A 246 -5.33 19.07 -4.07
CA ASP A 246 -4.90 18.51 -5.37
C ASP A 246 -3.62 19.15 -5.94
N GLU A 247 -3.39 20.45 -5.72
CA GLU A 247 -2.17 21.14 -6.17
C GLU A 247 -0.91 20.76 -5.37
N ARG A 248 -1.05 20.14 -4.18
CA ARG A 248 0.10 19.66 -3.39
C ARG A 248 0.56 18.27 -3.80
N GLU A 249 -0.33 17.37 -4.17
CA GLU A 249 0.03 15.97 -4.48
C GLU A 249 0.93 15.84 -5.73
N GLU A 250 0.78 16.69 -6.75
CA GLU A 250 1.61 16.61 -7.96
C GLU A 250 3.06 17.01 -7.72
N ARG A 251 3.30 18.00 -6.84
CA ARG A 251 4.66 18.34 -6.40
C ARG A 251 5.28 17.19 -5.61
N ASN A 252 4.52 16.61 -4.68
CA ASN A 252 5.00 15.54 -3.80
C ASN A 252 5.38 14.28 -4.60
N ALA A 253 4.67 13.94 -5.67
CA ALA A 253 5.02 12.79 -6.53
C ALA A 253 6.36 12.95 -7.26
N ALA A 254 6.71 14.18 -7.67
CA ALA A 254 8.03 14.49 -8.24
C ALA A 254 9.13 14.66 -7.18
N GLU A 255 8.76 14.70 -5.90
CA GLU A 255 9.68 14.62 -4.75
C GLU A 255 9.84 13.17 -4.27
N GLU A 256 8.84 12.29 -4.39
CA GLU A 256 8.94 10.84 -4.16
C GLU A 256 10.04 10.22 -5.04
N GLU A 257 10.05 10.49 -6.36
CA GLU A 257 11.09 10.02 -7.29
C GLU A 257 12.51 10.57 -6.96
N LYS A 258 12.61 11.61 -6.12
CA LYS A 258 13.88 12.15 -5.61
C LYS A 258 14.25 11.61 -4.23
N LEU A 259 13.26 11.35 -3.37
CA LEU A 259 13.39 10.79 -2.02
C LEU A 259 13.67 9.28 -2.03
N GLU A 260 13.32 8.58 -3.12
CA GLU A 260 13.75 7.20 -3.37
C GLU A 260 15.25 7.09 -3.76
N ARG A 261 16.01 8.19 -3.74
CA ARG A 261 17.48 8.17 -3.72
C ARG A 261 17.97 8.17 -2.27
N PRO A 262 18.94 7.30 -1.90
CA PRO A 262 19.63 7.46 -0.62
C PRO A 262 20.37 8.81 -0.63
N MET A 263 20.02 9.69 0.32
CA MET A 263 20.68 10.99 0.47
C MET A 263 22.12 10.78 0.94
N SER A 264 23.05 11.47 0.29
CA SER A 264 24.46 11.36 0.61
C SER A 264 24.81 12.20 1.84
N LEU A 265 25.95 11.92 2.47
CA LEU A 265 26.52 12.78 3.52
C LEU A 265 26.77 14.24 3.08
N HIS A 266 26.72 14.54 1.78
CA HIS A 266 26.85 15.90 1.26
C HIS A 266 25.56 16.73 1.43
N ASP A 267 24.41 16.08 1.57
CA ASP A 267 23.09 16.72 1.70
C ASP A 267 22.74 17.08 3.16
N LEU A 268 23.72 16.95 4.08
CA LEU A 268 23.66 17.22 5.52
C LEU A 268 24.51 18.44 5.94
N ARG A 269 24.65 19.45 5.05
CA ARG A 269 25.42 20.68 5.28
C ARG A 269 24.62 21.94 4.99
#